data_AF-A0A529P3C0-F1
#
_entry.id   AF-A0A529P3C0-F1
#
_cell.length_a   1.000
_cell.length_b   1.000
_cell.length_c   1.000
_cell.angle_alpha   90.00
_cell.angle_beta   90.00
_cell.angle_gamma   90.00
#
_symmetry.space_group_name_H-M   'P 1'
#
loop_
_entity.id
_entity.type
_entity.pdbx_description
1 polymer ?
#
loop_
_entity_poly.entity_id
_entity_poly.type
_entity_poly.pdbx_seq_one_letter_code
_entity_poly.pdbx_strand_id
1 'polypeptide(L)' 'FQTRYLEHYTAAVAQYRRRRKDVETIARVLSSAVEGVIHNAARRDMLDAPELRKQLVELICAYLSGARTG' A
#
# COMPACT_ATOMS: atom_id res chain seq x y z
N PHE A 1 13.35 10.61 -2.07
CA PHE A 1 11.96 10.49 -1.58
C PHE A 1 11.45 9.04 -1.51
N GLN A 2 11.79 8.16 -2.46
CA GLN A 2 11.32 6.76 -2.46
C GLN A 2 11.91 5.87 -1.34
N THR A 3 13.16 6.05 -0.93
CA THR A 3 13.85 5.12 0.01
C THR A 3 13.24 5.11 1.42
N ARG A 4 12.94 6.29 1.98
CA ARG A 4 12.34 6.39 3.32
C ARG A 4 10.89 5.90 3.37
N TYR A 5 10.15 5.98 2.27
CA TYR A 5 8.80 5.42 2.18
C TYR A 5 8.85 3.88 2.15
N LEU A 6 9.82 3.32 1.42
CA LEU A 6 10.04 1.88 1.35
C LEU A 6 10.43 1.28 2.71
N GLU A 7 11.22 2.00 3.52
CA GLU A 7 11.62 1.55 4.86
C GLU A 7 10.43 1.45 5.82
N HIS A 8 9.51 2.41 5.79
CA HIS A 8 8.28 2.34 6.59
C HIS A 8 7.38 1.17 6.20
N TYR A 9 7.24 0.90 4.90
CA TYR A 9 6.52 -0.29 4.42
C TYR A 9 7.24 -1.60 4.76
N THR A 10 8.57 -1.62 4.67
CA THR A 10 9.37 -2.81 5.00
C THR A 10 9.27 -3.16 6.48
N ALA A 11 9.29 -2.16 7.37
CA ALA A 11 9.10 -2.38 8.81
C ALA A 11 7.69 -2.90 9.14
N ALA A 12 6.66 -2.38 8.47
CA ALA A 12 5.28 -2.85 8.63
C ALA A 12 5.10 -4.29 8.14
N VAL A 13 5.80 -4.68 7.07
CA VAL A 13 5.69 -6.03 6.48
C VAL A 13 6.62 -7.03 7.17
N ALA A 14 7.73 -6.60 7.79
CA ALA A 14 8.62 -7.46 8.59
C ALA A 14 7.94 -8.10 9.81
N GLN A 15 6.84 -7.52 10.29
CA GLN A 15 5.98 -8.12 11.32
C GLN A 15 5.23 -9.38 10.84
N TYR A 16 5.19 -9.64 9.53
CA TYR A 16 4.57 -10.80 8.92
C TYR A 16 5.62 -11.87 8.64
N ARG A 17 5.59 -12.99 9.37
CA ARG A 17 6.43 -14.17 9.12
C ARG A 17 6.00 -14.92 7.84
N ARG A 18 6.15 -14.28 6.67
CA ARG A 18 6.18 -14.93 5.35
C ARG A 18 7.63 -14.95 4.84
N ARG A 19 7.94 -15.78 3.83
CA ARG A 19 9.29 -15.79 3.23
C ARG A 19 9.60 -14.36 2.74
N ARG A 20 10.84 -13.89 2.95
CA ARG A 20 11.29 -12.53 2.61
C ARG A 20 10.90 -12.08 1.18
N LYS A 21 10.83 -13.02 0.23
CA LYS A 21 10.39 -12.78 -1.16
C LYS A 21 8.90 -12.44 -1.29
N ASP A 22 8.04 -13.03 -0.47
CA ASP A 22 6.60 -12.75 -0.48
C ASP A 22 6.34 -11.35 0.07
N VAL A 23 7.06 -10.99 1.14
CA VAL A 23 7.05 -9.66 1.76
C VAL A 23 7.42 -8.56 0.76
N GLU A 24 8.50 -8.75 0.01
CA GLU A 24 8.94 -7.80 -1.01
C GLU A 24 7.92 -7.66 -2.15
N THR A 25 7.33 -8.78 -2.58
CA THR A 25 6.32 -8.79 -3.65
C THR A 25 5.04 -8.07 -3.20
N ILE A 26 4.56 -8.35 -1.99
CA ILE A 26 3.41 -7.67 -1.37
C ILE A 26 3.66 -6.18 -1.28
N ALA A 27 4.83 -5.76 -0.78
CA ALA A 27 5.18 -4.35 -0.66
C ALA A 27 5.22 -3.65 -2.03
N ARG A 28 5.78 -4.30 -3.05
CA ARG A 28 5.86 -3.74 -4.41
C ARG A 28 4.47 -3.59 -5.03
N VAL A 29 3.63 -4.62 -4.93
CA VAL A 29 2.25 -4.57 -5.45
C VAL A 29 1.44 -3.47 -4.76
N LEU A 30 1.53 -3.38 -3.43
CA LEU A 30 0.83 -2.37 -2.65
C LEU A 30 1.29 -0.96 -3.04
N SER A 31 2.60 -0.74 -3.18
CA SER A 31 3.15 0.55 -3.60
C SER A 31 2.64 0.96 -4.98
N SER A 32 2.68 0.06 -5.97
CA SER A 32 2.20 0.36 -7.32
C SER A 32 0.71 0.65 -7.37
N ALA A 33 -0.10 -0.06 -6.57
CA ALA A 33 -1.53 0.18 -6.48
C ALA A 33 -1.84 1.58 -5.90
N VAL A 34 -1.19 1.94 -4.78
CA VAL A 34 -1.36 3.25 -4.14
C VAL A 34 -0.93 4.39 -5.06
N GLU A 35 0.21 4.24 -5.73
CA GLU A 35 0.71 5.23 -6.68
C GLU A 35 -0.26 5.43 -7.86
N GLY A 36 -0.81 4.34 -8.41
CA GLY A 36 -1.79 4.40 -9.50
C GLY A 36 -3.09 5.11 -9.09
N VAL A 37 -3.59 4.87 -7.87
CA VAL A 37 -4.78 5.55 -7.35
C VAL A 37 -4.53 7.04 -7.16
N ILE A 38 -3.42 7.40 -6.52
CA ILE A 38 -3.03 8.81 -6.29
C ILE A 38 -2.84 9.53 -7.62
N HIS A 39 -2.16 8.90 -8.59
CA HIS A 39 -1.93 9.49 -9.91
C HIS A 39 -3.25 9.74 -10.66
N ASN A 40 -4.18 8.77 -10.64
CA ASN A 40 -5.48 8.94 -11.30
C ASN A 40 -6.34 9.99 -10.59
N ALA A 41 -6.28 10.06 -9.26
CA ALA A 41 -6.99 11.07 -8.48
C ALA A 41 -6.46 12.48 -8.73
N ALA A 42 -5.14 12.65 -8.81
CA ALA A 42 -4.50 13.91 -9.16
C ALA A 42 -4.94 14.40 -10.54
N ARG A 43 -4.99 13.48 -11.52
CA ARG A 43 -5.42 13.80 -12.90
C ARG A 43 -6.90 14.21 -13.01
N ARG A 44 -7.72 13.91 -12.00
CA ARG A 44 -9.16 14.19 -11.97
C ARG A 44 -9.55 15.25 -10.94
N ASP A 45 -8.59 15.91 -10.31
CA ASP A 45 -8.81 16.85 -9.20
C ASP A 45 -9.62 16.24 -8.04
N MET A 46 -9.40 14.95 -7.77
CA MET A 46 -10.11 14.19 -6.73
C MET A 46 -9.25 13.89 -5.49
N LEU A 47 -8.05 14.47 -5.39
CA LEU A 47 -7.15 14.20 -4.24
C LEU A 47 -7.75 14.64 -2.90
N ASP A 48 -8.53 15.71 -2.92
CA ASP A 48 -9.16 16.26 -1.72
C ASP A 48 -10.47 15.54 -1.35
N ALA A 49 -10.89 14.54 -2.13
CA ALA A 49 -12.10 13.77 -1.84
C ALA A 49 -11.87 12.88 -0.59
N PRO A 50 -12.54 13.17 0.54
CA PRO A 50 -12.31 12.43 1.78
C PRO A 50 -12.74 10.96 1.65
N GLU A 51 -13.73 10.66 0.81
CA GLU A 51 -14.18 9.30 0.50
C GLU A 51 -13.09 8.49 -0.19
N LEU A 52 -12.34 9.11 -1.12
CA LEU A 52 -11.23 8.45 -1.81
C LEU A 52 -10.13 8.07 -0.80
N ARG A 53 -9.77 8.98 0.09
CA ARG A 53 -8.78 8.71 1.15
C ARG A 53 -9.24 7.57 2.04
N LYS A 54 -10.51 7.57 2.45
CA LYS A 54 -11.09 6.50 3.28
C LYS A 54 -11.00 5.14 2.58
N GLN A 55 -11.46 5.07 1.33
CA GLN A 55 -11.43 3.84 0.54
C GLN A 55 -10.00 3.33 0.29
N LEU A 56 -9.05 4.23 0.07
CA LEU A 56 -7.64 3.85 -0.11
C LEU A 56 -7.04 3.24 1.16
N VAL A 57 -7.37 3.78 2.33
CA VAL A 57 -6.95 3.20 3.62
C VAL A 57 -7.58 1.83 3.83
N GLU A 58 -8.88 1.67 3.56
CA GLU A 58 -9.58 0.38 3.67
C GLU A 58 -8.96 -0.69 2.75
N LEU A 59 -8.61 -0.32 1.52
CA LEU A 59 -7.92 -1.20 0.57
C LEU A 59 -6.56 -1.67 1.11
N ILE A 60 -5.75 -0.75 1.63
CA ILE A 60 -4.43 -1.06 2.20
C ILE A 60 -4.59 -2.03 3.39
N CYS A 61 -5.51 -1.74 4.30
CA CYS A 61 -5.78 -2.58 5.47
C CYS A 61 -6.26 -3.98 5.07
N ALA A 62 -7.18 -4.08 4.11
CA ALA A 62 -7.70 -5.36 3.63
C ALA A 62 -6.61 -6.21 2.96
N TYR A 63 -5.77 -5.59 2.10
CA TYR A 63 -4.68 -6.26 1.42
C TYR A 63 -3.63 -6.82 2.39
N LEU A 64 -3.24 -6.03 3.39
CA LEU A 64 -2.29 -6.45 4.43
C LEU A 64 -2.88 -7.52 5.36
N SER A 65 -4.18 -7.45 5.66
CA SER A 65 -4.87 -8.44 6.50
C SER A 65 -5.04 -9.77 5.80
N GLY A 66 -5.42 -9.77 4.52
CA GLY A 66 -5.51 -11.00 3.70
C GLY A 66 -4.15 -11.66 3.47
N ALA A 67 -3.09 -10.84 3.36
CA ALA A 67 -1.71 -11.34 3.32
C ALA A 67 -1.23 -11.98 4.64
N ARG A 68 -1.96 -11.80 5.75
CA ARG A 68 -1.70 -12.45 7.05
C ARG A 68 -2.17 -13.90 7.11
N THR A 69 -3.24 -14.22 6.39
CA THR A 69 -4.01 -15.47 6.55
C THR A 69 -3.66 -16.57 5.55
N GLY A 70 -2.72 -16.34 4.64
CA GLY A 70 -2.29 -17.35 3.66
C GLY A 70 -0.79 -17.57 3.63
#